data_AF-Q7GF47-F1
#
_entry.id   AF-Q7GF47-F1
#
_cell.length_a   1.000
_cell.length_b   1.000
_cell.length_c   1.000
_cell.angle_alpha   90.00
_cell.angle_beta   90.00
_cell.angle_gamma   90.00
#
_symmetry.space_group_name_H-M   'P 1'
#
loop_
_entity.id
_entity.type
_entity.pdbx_description
1 polymer ?
#
loop_
_entity_poly.entity_id
_entity_poly.type
_entity_poly.pdbx_seq_one_letter_code
_entity_poly.pdbx_strand_id
1 'polypeptide(L)' 'PSITLKSIGHQWYWSYEYSDFLNLEFDSYMIPTNELELNGFRLLDVDNRVVLPMNNQIRILVTATDVLHS' A
#
# COMPACT_ATOMS: atom_id res chain seq x y z
N PRO A 1 3.96 -19.07 4.30
CA PRO A 1 3.99 -17.59 4.41
C PRO A 1 3.85 -17.16 5.87
N SER A 2 4.76 -16.31 6.32
CA SER A 2 4.81 -15.79 7.69
C SER A 2 3.88 -14.58 7.89
N ILE A 3 3.55 -13.88 6.81
CA ILE A 3 2.62 -12.74 6.78
C ILE A 3 1.81 -12.79 5.49
N THR A 4 0.53 -12.47 5.58
CA THR A 4 -0.38 -12.21 4.48
C THR A 4 -0.75 -10.73 4.48
N LEU A 5 -0.53 -10.07 3.34
CA LEU A 5 -0.96 -8.70 3.09
C LEU A 5 -2.00 -8.73 1.97
N LYS A 6 -3.14 -8.09 2.17
CA LYS A 6 -4.10 -7.86 1.10
C LYS A 6 -3.92 -6.44 0.56
N SER A 7 -3.81 -6.33 -0.76
CA SER A 7 -3.71 -5.08 -1.50
C SER A 7 -4.99 -4.90 -2.29
N ILE A 8 -5.69 -3.79 -2.07
CA ILE A 8 -6.97 -3.49 -2.68
C ILE A 8 -6.80 -2.24 -3.53
N GLY A 9 -6.99 -2.40 -4.84
CA GLY A 9 -6.98 -1.29 -5.79
C GLY A 9 -8.30 -0.54 -5.79
N HIS A 10 -8.22 0.77 -5.61
CA HIS A 10 -9.31 1.72 -5.78
C HIS A 10 -8.97 2.72 -6.88
N GLN A 11 -9.94 3.50 -7.31
CA GLN A 11 -9.73 4.54 -8.30
C GLN A 11 -8.76 5.60 -7.77
N TRP A 12 -7.50 5.47 -8.19
CA TRP A 12 -6.34 6.34 -7.93
C TRP A 12 -5.68 6.23 -6.55
N TYR A 13 -5.96 5.17 -5.79
CA TYR A 13 -5.25 4.88 -4.55
C TYR A 13 -5.28 3.38 -4.22
N TRP A 14 -4.48 2.99 -3.24
CA TRP A 14 -4.42 1.62 -2.77
C TRP A 14 -4.75 1.55 -1.29
N SER A 15 -5.46 0.50 -0.88
CA SER A 15 -5.69 0.19 0.52
C SER A 15 -5.00 -1.13 0.87
N TYR A 16 -4.43 -1.20 2.06
CA TYR A 16 -3.66 -2.35 2.52
C TYR A 16 -4.21 -2.88 3.84
N GLU A 17 -4.38 -4.19 3.92
CA GLU A 17 -4.93 -4.88 5.10
C GLU A 17 -3.95 -5.97 5.56
N TYR A 18 -3.52 -5.88 6.83
CA TYR A 18 -2.73 -6.92 7.50
C TYR A 18 -3.66 -7.89 8.23
N SER A 19 -4.04 -8.97 7.55
CA SER A 19 -5.04 -9.93 8.04
C SER A 19 -4.60 -10.76 9.25
N ASP A 20 -3.29 -10.93 9.45
CA ASP A 20 -2.78 -12.01 10.30
C ASP A 20 -2.62 -11.64 11.79
N PHE A 21 -2.59 -10.34 12.14
CA PHE A 21 -2.20 -9.95 13.50
C PHE A 21 -3.01 -8.82 14.16
N LEU A 22 -3.52 -7.83 13.42
CA LEU A 22 -3.96 -6.57 14.05
C LEU A 22 -5.23 -5.91 13.47
N ASN A 23 -5.95 -6.53 12.53
CA ASN A 23 -7.04 -5.86 11.79
C ASN A 23 -6.64 -4.44 11.36
N LEU A 24 -5.38 -4.29 10.93
CA LEU A 24 -4.81 -3.01 10.58
C LEU A 24 -5.04 -2.78 9.10
N GLU A 25 -5.81 -1.74 8.80
CA GLU A 25 -6.09 -1.27 7.46
C GLU A 25 -5.75 0.22 7.33
N PHE A 26 -5.24 0.60 6.16
CA PHE A 26 -4.95 2.00 5.84
C PHE A 26 -4.96 2.22 4.33
N ASP A 27 -5.21 3.48 3.95
CA ASP A 27 -5.17 3.95 2.58
C ASP A 27 -3.82 4.62 2.28
N SER A 28 -3.35 4.45 1.05
CA SER A 28 -2.09 4.97 0.53
C SER A 28 -2.37 5.80 -0.72
N TYR A 29 -2.19 7.11 -0.60
CA TYR A 29 -2.34 8.11 -1.65
C TYR A 29 -0.99 8.66 -2.09
N MET A 30 -0.90 9.04 -3.36
CA MET A 30 0.25 9.78 -3.88
C MET A 30 0.34 11.16 -3.23
N ILE A 31 1.54 11.54 -2.77
CA ILE A 31 1.76 12.87 -2.20
C ILE A 31 1.70 13.93 -3.32
N PRO A 32 0.85 14.96 -3.20
CA PRO A 32 0.79 16.07 -4.13
C PRO A 32 2.14 16.80 -4.27
N THR A 33 2.47 17.29 -5.46
CA THR A 33 3.81 17.89 -5.71
C THR A 33 4.09 19.15 -4.88
N ASN A 34 3.06 19.87 -4.46
CA ASN A 34 3.14 21.02 -3.56
C ASN A 34 3.42 20.64 -2.10
N GLU A 35 3.22 19.38 -1.72
CA GLU A 35 3.42 18.85 -0.36
C GLU A 35 4.65 17.94 -0.25
N LEU A 36 5.32 17.67 -1.38
CA LEU A 36 6.54 16.86 -1.42
C LEU A 36 7.70 17.53 -0.68
N GLU A 37 8.41 16.73 0.10
CA GLU A 37 9.69 17.14 0.69
C GLU A 37 10.76 17.36 -0.40
N LEU A 38 11.81 18.12 -0.08
CA LEU A 38 12.91 18.44 -1.01
C LEU A 38 13.61 17.20 -1.58
N ASN A 39 13.61 16.09 -0.84
CA ASN A 39 14.19 14.82 -1.26
C ASN A 39 13.15 13.79 -1.74
N GLY A 40 11.89 14.21 -1.88
CA GLY A 40 10.80 13.35 -2.29
C GLY A 40 10.82 13.05 -3.78
N PHE A 41 10.38 11.85 -4.15
CA PHE A 41 10.25 11.43 -5.53
C PHE A 41 8.88 11.79 -6.09
N ARG A 42 8.86 12.72 -7.04
CA ARG A 42 7.65 13.16 -7.73
C ARG A 42 6.95 11.97 -8.40
N LEU A 43 5.64 11.82 -8.13
CA LEU A 43 4.76 10.75 -8.62
C LEU A 43 5.06 9.34 -8.07
N LEU A 44 5.94 9.20 -7.09
CA LEU A 44 6.31 7.89 -6.52
C LEU A 44 6.09 7.82 -5.01
N ASP A 45 6.29 8.93 -4.31
CA ASP A 45 6.06 8.96 -2.87
C ASP A 45 4.57 8.96 -2.52
N VAL A 46 4.26 8.24 -1.46
CA VAL A 46 2.94 8.07 -0.88
C VAL A 46 2.93 8.49 0.58
N ASP A 47 1.76 8.89 1.08
CA ASP A 47 1.55 9.31 2.46
C ASP A 47 1.79 8.17 3.47
N ASN A 48 1.22 6.99 3.22
CA ASN A 48 1.32 5.81 4.07
C ASN A 48 2.02 4.67 3.32
N ARG A 49 3.27 4.38 3.69
CA ARG A 49 4.05 3.29 3.09
C ARG A 49 3.69 1.95 3.71
N VAL A 50 3.54 0.93 2.86
CA VAL A 50 3.47 -0.46 3.31
C VAL A 50 4.79 -0.88 3.92
N VAL A 51 4.76 -1.31 5.18
CA VAL A 51 5.94 -1.82 5.90
C VAL A 51 5.88 -3.33 5.98
N LEU A 52 6.96 -4.00 5.58
CA LEU A 52 7.07 -5.45 5.58
C LEU A 52 8.43 -5.88 6.14
N PRO A 53 8.49 -6.99 6.90
CA PRO A 53 9.76 -7.48 7.41
C PRO A 53 10.59 -8.12 6.29
N MET A 54 11.87 -7.78 6.24
CA MET A 54 12.82 -8.37 5.31
C MET A 54 13.07 -9.85 5.63
N ASN A 55 13.54 -10.62 4.64
CA ASN A 55 13.94 -12.04 4.77
C ASN A 55 12.85 -12.99 5.27
N ASN A 56 11.58 -12.63 5.09
CA ASN A 56 10.43 -13.46 5.44
C ASN A 56 9.61 -13.78 4.18
N GLN A 57 9.00 -14.97 4.15
CA GLN A 57 8.09 -15.32 3.06
C GLN A 57 6.75 -14.61 3.28
N ILE A 58 6.45 -13.63 2.43
CA ILE A 58 5.21 -12.85 2.49
C ILE A 58 4.29 -13.32 1.36
N ARG A 59 3.00 -13.49 1.67
CA ARG A 59 1.94 -13.71 0.69
C ARG A 59 1.22 -12.39 0.45
N ILE A 60 1.11 -11.97 -0.81
CA ILE A 60 0.31 -10.80 -1.18
C ILE A 60 -0.94 -11.28 -1.93
N LEU A 61 -2.11 -10.82 -1.49
CA LEU A 61 -3.38 -11.05 -2.16
C LEU A 61 -3.83 -9.74 -2.79
N VAL A 62 -3.90 -9.69 -4.12
CA VAL A 62 -4.29 -8.47 -4.85
C VAL A 62 -5.72 -8.60 -5.34
N THR A 63 -6.51 -7.56 -5.11
CA THR A 63 -7.88 -7.43 -5.63
C THR A 63 -8.20 -5.96 -5.90
N ALA A 64 -9.37 -5.66 -6.44
CA ALA A 64 -9.84 -4.29 -6.68
C ALA A 64 -11.32 -4.19 -6.33
N THR A 65 -11.76 -3.02 -5.88
CA THR A 65 -13.18 -2.78 -5.57
C THR A 65 -13.96 -2.15 -6.72
N ASP A 66 -13.28 -1.50 -7.67
CA ASP A 66 -13.91 -0.76 -8.77
C ASP A 66 -13.49 -1.29 -10.16
N VAL A 67 -12.40 -0.78 -10.70
CA VAL A 67 -11.89 -1.08 -12.03
C VAL A 67 -10.64 -1.94 -11.95
N LEU A 68 -10.12 -2.35 -13.10
CA LEU A 68 -8.88 -3.09 -13.17
C LEU A 68 -7.69 -2.19 -12.81
N HIS A 69 -6.89 -2.65 -11.85
CA HIS A 69 -5.58 -2.09 -11.50
C HIS A 69 -4.54 -3.21 -11.57
N SER A 70 -3.26 -2.83 -11.61
CA SER A 70 -2.14 -3.78 -11.64
C SER A 70 -0.95 -3.26 -10.83
#